data_AF-A0A960S095-F1
#
_entry.id   AF-A0A960S095-F1
#
_cell.length_a   1.000
_cell.length_b   1.000
_cell.length_c   1.000
_cell.angle_alpha   90.00
_cell.angle_beta   90.00
_cell.angle_gamma   90.00
#
_symmetry.space_group_name_H-M   'P 1'
#
loop_
_entity.id
_entity.type
_entity.pdbx_description
1 polymer ?
#
loop_
_entity_poly.entity_id
_entity_poly.type
_entity_poly.pdbx_seq_one_letter_code
_entity_poly.pdbx_strand_id
1 'polypeptide(L)' 'MSHAWDLYEHYHSCPKCGYILISRTRPTYHNLTLKKPLDCPRCQHHWTEQKPYNGPIAPLFNEPSPPEFTWE' A
#
# COMPACT_ATOMS: atom_id res chain seq x y z
N MET A 1 -27.69 -10.08 3.83
CA MET A 1 -26.64 -10.02 2.79
C MET A 1 -25.88 -8.72 2.98
N SER A 2 -24.74 -8.75 3.65
CA SER A 2 -23.89 -7.57 3.85
C SER A 2 -22.89 -7.47 2.71
N HIS A 3 -23.06 -6.49 1.84
CA HIS A 3 -22.10 -6.18 0.76
C HIS A 3 -21.02 -5.21 1.29
N ALA A 4 -20.32 -5.61 2.35
CA ALA A 4 -19.17 -4.86 2.85
C ALA A 4 -17.92 -5.52 2.27
N TRP A 5 -17.28 -4.88 1.29
CA TRP A 5 -15.97 -5.28 0.79
C TRP A 5 -14.91 -4.43 1.49
N ASP A 6 -13.80 -5.06 1.89
CA ASP A 6 -12.64 -4.34 2.41
C ASP A 6 -12.05 -3.46 1.31
N LEU A 7 -12.13 -2.14 1.52
CA LEU A 7 -11.55 -1.14 0.64
C LEU A 7 -10.15 -0.79 1.14
N TYR A 8 -9.15 -0.99 0.28
CA TYR A 8 -7.77 -0.61 0.57
C TYR A 8 -7.47 0.66 -0.21
N GLU A 9 -7.43 1.79 0.48
CA GLU A 9 -7.08 3.09 -0.10
C GLU A 9 -5.89 3.68 0.63
N HIS A 10 -4.88 4.09 -0.15
CA HIS A 10 -3.67 4.68 0.39
C HIS A 10 -3.34 5.96 -0.35
N TYR A 11 -2.90 6.95 0.40
CA TYR A 11 -2.50 8.25 -0.11
C TYR A 11 -1.00 8.26 -0.34
N HIS A 12 -0.58 8.82 -1.46
CA HIS A 12 0.82 8.92 -1.85
C HIS A 12 1.10 10.32 -2.35
N SER A 13 2.25 10.89 -1.95
CA SER A 13 2.70 12.19 -2.45
C SER A 13 3.68 11.99 -3.59
N CYS A 14 3.41 12.60 -4.74
CA CYS A 14 4.32 12.54 -5.86
C CYS A 14 5.63 13.28 -5.53
N PRO A 15 6.80 12.61 -5.59
CA PRO A 15 8.07 13.22 -5.22
C PRO A 15 8.51 14.33 -6.18
N LYS A 16 7.96 14.36 -7.40
CA LYS A 16 8.32 15.34 -8.43
C LYS A 16 7.50 16.63 -8.36
N CYS A 17 6.19 16.54 -8.08
CA CYS A 17 5.29 17.69 -8.16
C CYS A 17 4.48 17.95 -6.89
N GLY A 18 4.64 17.12 -5.85
CA GLY A 18 3.93 17.25 -4.57
C GLY A 18 2.44 16.94 -4.63
N TYR A 19 1.92 16.45 -5.76
CA TYR A 19 0.52 16.08 -5.89
C TYR A 19 0.21 14.84 -5.06
N ILE A 20 -0.86 14.90 -4.27
CA ILE A 20 -1.36 13.77 -3.48
C ILE A 20 -2.34 12.96 -4.33
N LEU A 21 -2.08 11.66 -4.45
CA LEU A 21 -2.91 10.72 -5.20
C LEU A 21 -3.37 9.56 -4.31
N ILE A 22 -4.50 8.97 -4.67
CA ILE A 22 -5.07 7.81 -3.99
C ILE A 22 -4.79 6.59 -4.85
N SER A 23 -4.18 5.55 -4.29
CA SER A 23 -3.96 4.28 -4.96
C SER A 23 -4.65 3.15 -4.21
N ARG A 24 -5.61 2.52 -4.89
CA ARG A 24 -6.31 1.30 -4.43
C ARG A 24 -5.54 0.01 -4.67
N THR A 25 -4.42 0.09 -5.39
CA THR A 25 -3.58 -1.05 -5.70
C THR A 25 -2.90 -1.58 -4.44
N ARG A 26 -3.00 -2.88 -4.20
CA ARG A 26 -2.25 -3.54 -3.11
C ARG A 26 -0.76 -3.59 -3.44
N PRO A 27 0.13 -3.38 -2.46
CA PRO A 27 1.56 -3.56 -2.67
C PRO A 27 1.93 -5.03 -2.86
N THR A 28 3.03 -5.27 -3.55
CA THR A 28 3.62 -6.60 -3.66
C THR A 28 4.68 -6.80 -2.58
N TYR A 29 4.65 -7.96 -1.92
CA TYR A 29 5.65 -8.34 -0.93
C TYR A 29 6.81 -9.07 -1.61
N HIS A 30 8.04 -8.62 -1.36
CA HIS A 30 9.25 -9.29 -1.83
C HIS A 30 10.41 -9.04 -0.86
N ASN A 31 11.04 -10.11 -0.33
CA ASN A 31 12.16 -10.03 0.61
C ASN A 31 11.93 -9.05 1.78
N LEU A 32 10.87 -9.26 2.57
CA LEU A 32 10.53 -8.39 3.71
C LEU A 32 10.28 -6.92 3.33
N THR A 33 10.03 -6.63 2.06
CA THR A 33 9.79 -5.28 1.55
C THR A 33 8.48 -5.26 0.77
N LEU A 34 7.60 -4.32 1.12
CA LEU A 34 6.42 -3.99 0.33
C LEU A 34 6.83 -2.99 -0.75
N LYS A 35 6.56 -3.33 -2.01
CA LYS A 35 6.79 -2.47 -3.16
C LYS A 35 5.47 -2.07 -3.79
N LYS A 36 5.31 -0.79 -4.10
CA LYS A 36 4.11 -0.25 -4.74
C LYS A 36 4.49 0.65 -5.91
N PRO A 37 4.23 0.23 -7.16
CA PRO A 37 4.38 1.10 -8.31
C PRO A 37 3.26 2.14 -8.32
N LEU A 38 3.63 3.39 -8.54
CA LEU A 38 2.74 4.53 -8.54
C LEU A 38 3.01 5.37 -9.80
N ASP A 39 1.93 5.87 -10.39
CA ASP A 39 1.97 6.86 -11.46
C ASP A 39 1.24 8.13 -11.01
N CYS A 40 1.85 9.28 -11.27
CA CYS A 40 1.25 10.56 -10.92
C CYS A 40 0.33 11.01 -12.05
N PRO A 41 -0.99 11.11 -11.83
CA PRO A 41 -1.92 11.52 -12.88
C PRO A 41 -1.72 12.97 -13.34
N ARG A 42 -0.98 13.79 -12.57
CA ARG A 42 -0.71 15.20 -12.91
C ARG A 42 0.54 15.36 -13.78
N CYS A 43 1.67 14.78 -13.38
CA CYS A 43 2.96 15.00 -14.04
C CYS A 43 3.50 13.76 -14.77
N GLN A 44 2.73 12.66 -14.77
CA GLN A 44 3.06 11.37 -15.42
C GLN A 44 4.40 10.80 -14.96
N HIS A 45 4.80 11.18 -13.74
CA HIS A 45 5.99 10.63 -13.13
C HIS A 45 5.66 9.27 -12.54
N HIS A 46 6.48 8.28 -12.88
CA HIS A 46 6.37 6.92 -12.39
C HIS A 46 7.45 6.70 -11.33
N TRP A 47 7.06 6.17 -10.16
CA TRP A 47 7.98 5.79 -9.10
C TRP A 47 7.51 4.53 -8.40
N THR A 48 8.37 3.97 -7.56
CA THR A 48 8.04 2.82 -6.72
C THR A 48 8.33 3.17 -5.28
N GLU A 49 7.29 3.14 -4.44
CA GLU A 49 7.46 3.24 -3.01
C GLU A 49 7.82 1.89 -2.42
N GLN A 50 8.74 1.91 -1.46
CA GLN A 50 9.22 0.72 -0.78
C GLN A 50 9.13 0.95 0.72
N LYS A 51 8.48 0.02 1.44
CA LYS A 51 8.37 0.06 2.90
C LYS A 51 8.77 -1.30 3.46
N PRO A 52 9.60 -1.38 4.52
CA PRO A 52 9.85 -2.66 5.18
C PRO A 52 8.53 -3.23 5.70
N TYR A 53 8.30 -4.52 5.44
CA TYR A 53 7.16 -5.24 5.97
C TYR A 53 7.44 -5.60 7.43
N ASN A 54 6.83 -4.86 8.35
CA ASN A 54 6.91 -5.12 9.79
C ASN A 54 5.74 -5.99 10.31
N GLY A 55 4.97 -6.62 9.41
CA GLY A 55 3.86 -7.47 9.80
C GLY A 55 4.34 -8.79 10.43
N PRO A 56 3.49 -9.47 11.20
CA PRO A 56 3.84 -10.76 11.79
C PRO A 56 4.24 -11.76 10.69
N ILE A 57 5.38 -12.43 10.88
CA ILE A 57 5.78 -13.59 10.07
C ILE A 57 4.90 -14.76 10.53
N ALA A 58 3.75 -14.98 9.88
CA ALA A 58 2.92 -16.17 10.14
C ALA A 58 3.64 -17.42 9.58
N PRO A 59 3.69 -18.56 10.31
CA PRO A 59 2.52 -19.21 10.90
C PRO A 59 2.70 -19.60 12.39
N LEU A 60 2.64 -18.64 13.32
CA LEU A 60 2.60 -18.97 14.76
C LEU A 60 1.26 -18.64 15.44
N PHE A 61 0.48 -17.69 14.92
CA PHE A 61 -0.81 -17.33 15.49
C PHE A 61 -1.83 -17.21 14.38
N ASN A 62 -2.88 -18.04 14.46
CA ASN A 62 -4.08 -17.99 13.62
C ASN A 62 -4.94 -16.78 13.99
N GLU A 63 -4.34 -15.59 13.94
CA GLU A 63 -5.01 -14.32 14.19
C GLU A 63 -5.10 -13.56 12.86
N PRO A 64 -6.31 -13.19 12.41
CA PRO A 64 -6.48 -12.36 11.23
C PRO A 64 -5.76 -11.03 11.49
N SER A 65 -4.70 -10.76 10.73
CA SER A 65 -3.98 -9.49 10.84
C SER A 65 -4.96 -8.33 10.57
N PRO A 66 -4.96 -7.26 11.39
CA PRO A 66 -5.89 -6.15 11.18
C PRO A 66 -5.71 -5.56 9.77
N PRO A 67 -6.82 -5.16 9.11
CA PRO A 67 -6.79 -4.59 7.76
C PRO A 67 -6.09 -3.22 7.67
N GLU A 68 -5.66 -2.68 8.81
CA GLU A 68 -5.15 -1.31 8.94
C GLU A 68 -3.64 -1.26 8.68
N PHE A 69 -3.24 -1.51 7.43
CA PHE A 69 -1.92 -1.11 6.96
C PHE A 69 -1.99 0.36 6.53
N THR A 70 -1.41 1.27 7.32
CA THR A 70 -1.26 2.68 6.92
C THR A 70 0.05 2.87 6.13
N TRP A 71 -0.08 3.36 4.90
CA TRP A 71 1.02 3.86 4.07
C TRP A 71 1.45 5.27 4.52
N GLU A 72 1.65 5.46 5.82
CA GLU A 72 2.32 6.65 6.38
C GLU A 72 3.84 6.53 6.26
#